data_AF-A0A5S9PGQ2-F1
#
_entry.id   AF-A0A5S9PGQ2-F1
#
_cell.length_a   1.000
_cell.length_b   1.000
_cell.length_c   1.000
_cell.angle_alpha   90.00
_cell.angle_beta   90.00
_cell.angle_gamma   90.00
#
_symmetry.space_group_name_H-M   'P 1'
#
loop_
_entity.id
_entity.type
_entity.pdbx_description
1 polymer ?
#
loop_
_entity_poly.entity_id
_entity_poly.type
_entity_poly.pdbx_seq_one_letter_code
_entity_poly.pdbx_strand_id
1 'polypeptide(L)'
;MAPKHPLTDQGKNVAVFYSQSEYRKNGYDYIVKTARRKKRYANNQQIGKGLRAINRRPKDQSVTPGSDTHANLYHFNIGNNFKHWRVPYDHQAHHLLPKEFNKFLKADATRKICAKLNYNINRGENIVYLPYNNKYAKIHDLPIHCGSHPKYNNEVLRMAADFENKLKQYVQTEPCQETKDLPKDLVDEMIALSDDLWKIVTEAGQVKIDDVKKKRKKR
;
A
#
# COMPACT_ATOMS: atom_id res chain seq x y z
N MET A 1 29.35 -6.39 7.35
CA MET A 1 28.31 -7.14 8.09
C MET A 1 27.00 -6.39 7.97
N ALA A 2 25.94 -7.04 7.50
CA ALA A 2 24.66 -6.41 7.18
C ALA A 2 23.94 -5.90 8.46
N PRO A 3 23.27 -4.73 8.40
CA PRO A 3 22.54 -4.22 9.56
C PRO A 3 21.26 -5.04 9.78
N LYS A 4 21.18 -5.65 10.98
CA LYS A 4 19.98 -6.29 11.51
C LYS A 4 18.90 -5.23 11.74
N HIS A 5 17.77 -5.34 11.05
CA HIS A 5 16.56 -4.61 11.44
C HIS A 5 16.00 -5.26 12.72
N PRO A 6 15.85 -4.52 13.84
CA PRO A 6 15.25 -5.07 15.03
C PRO A 6 13.73 -5.03 14.87
N LEU A 7 13.14 -6.20 14.60
CA LEU A 7 11.75 -6.50 14.92
C LEU A 7 11.76 -7.08 16.34
N THR A 8 11.72 -6.22 17.35
CA THR A 8 11.67 -6.65 18.76
C THR A 8 10.28 -7.20 19.08
N ASP A 9 10.23 -8.48 19.45
CA ASP A 9 9.28 -9.12 20.36
C ASP A 9 7.79 -8.73 20.26
N GLN A 10 7.14 -9.16 19.18
CA GLN A 10 5.73 -9.50 19.22
C GLN A 10 5.62 -10.99 18.92
N GLY A 11 5.29 -11.76 19.96
CA GLY A 11 5.30 -13.22 19.96
C GLY A 11 4.59 -13.82 18.75
N LYS A 12 5.26 -14.78 18.09
CA LYS A 12 4.70 -15.71 17.09
C LYS A 12 3.55 -15.11 16.27
N ASN A 13 3.88 -14.18 15.37
CA ASN A 13 2.89 -13.46 14.58
C ASN A 13 1.98 -14.40 13.77
N VAL A 14 0.71 -14.42 14.15
CA VAL A 14 -0.40 -14.90 13.33
C VAL A 14 -0.58 -13.93 12.16
N ALA A 15 -0.92 -14.39 10.96
CA ALA A 15 -1.28 -13.46 9.90
C ALA A 15 -2.52 -12.66 10.29
N VAL A 16 -2.29 -11.40 10.63
CA VAL A 16 -3.32 -10.44 10.99
C VAL A 16 -3.94 -9.94 9.70
N PHE A 17 -5.17 -10.37 9.42
CA PHE A 17 -5.98 -9.90 8.29
C PHE A 17 -7.08 -8.91 8.72
N TYR A 18 -6.86 -8.20 9.84
CA TYR A 18 -7.74 -7.13 10.32
C TYR A 18 -6.96 -5.82 10.44
N SER A 19 -7.66 -4.70 10.28
CA SER A 19 -7.04 -3.39 10.47
C SER A 19 -6.67 -3.19 11.93
N GLN A 20 -5.42 -2.86 12.21
CA GLN A 20 -4.99 -2.35 13.51
C GLN A 20 -5.01 -0.81 13.51
N SER A 21 -4.91 -0.15 14.65
CA SER A 21 -4.80 1.33 14.70
C SER A 21 -3.53 1.83 14.01
N GLU A 22 -2.45 1.06 14.10
CA GLU A 22 -1.09 1.49 13.73
C GLU A 22 -0.75 1.34 12.24
N TYR A 23 -1.59 0.70 11.42
CA TYR A 23 -1.28 0.43 9.99
C TYR A 23 -0.87 1.71 9.23
N ARG A 24 -1.55 2.81 9.53
CA ARG A 24 -1.22 4.13 8.98
C ARG A 24 0.22 4.50 9.35
N LYS A 25 0.54 4.50 10.64
CA LYS A 25 1.89 4.80 11.13
C LYS A 25 2.94 3.88 10.50
N ASN A 26 2.67 2.59 10.38
CA ASN A 26 3.55 1.63 9.72
C ASN A 26 3.82 2.02 8.26
N GLY A 27 2.78 2.37 7.50
CA GLY A 27 2.90 2.87 6.13
C GLY A 27 3.68 4.18 6.03
N TYR A 28 3.48 5.10 6.97
CA TYR A 28 4.21 6.37 7.03
C TYR A 28 5.71 6.10 7.23
N ASP A 29 6.05 5.35 8.28
CA ASP A 29 7.43 5.05 8.65
C ASP A 29 8.17 4.30 7.53
N TYR A 30 7.48 3.40 6.83
CA TYR A 30 8.03 2.67 5.69
C TYR A 30 8.28 3.60 4.49
N ILE A 31 7.30 4.40 4.07
CA ILE A 31 7.47 5.33 2.93
C ILE A 31 8.60 6.33 3.19
N VAL A 32 8.74 6.83 4.42
CA VAL A 32 9.85 7.74 4.79
C VAL A 32 11.21 7.09 4.59
N LYS A 33 11.34 5.81 4.95
CA LYS A 33 12.60 5.04 4.88
C LYS A 33 12.88 4.50 3.47
N THR A 34 11.86 4.32 2.63
CA THR A 34 12.01 3.76 1.28
C THR A 34 12.11 4.85 0.22
N ALA A 35 13.35 5.14 -0.23
CA ALA A 35 13.63 6.20 -1.22
C ALA A 35 12.73 6.14 -2.46
N ARG A 36 12.50 4.94 -3.04
CA ARG A 36 11.62 4.73 -4.19
C ARG A 36 10.19 5.22 -3.93
N ARG A 37 9.61 4.83 -2.78
CA ARG A 37 8.23 5.19 -2.42
C ARG A 37 8.12 6.65 -2.03
N LYS A 38 9.10 7.19 -1.30
CA LYS A 38 9.17 8.63 -1.00
C LYS A 38 9.20 9.48 -2.27
N LYS A 39 10.03 9.10 -3.25
CA LYS A 39 10.16 9.81 -4.54
C LYS A 39 8.83 9.89 -5.29
N ARG A 40 7.94 8.89 -5.17
CA ARG A 40 6.61 8.93 -5.81
C ARG A 40 5.75 10.11 -5.33
N TYR A 41 5.95 10.60 -4.10
CA TYR A 41 5.23 11.76 -3.55
C TYR A 41 5.99 13.09 -3.69
N ALA A 42 7.16 13.10 -4.32
CA ALA A 42 8.07 14.25 -4.39
C ALA A 42 8.24 14.80 -5.82
N ASN A 43 7.21 14.65 -6.68
CA ASN A 43 7.24 15.16 -8.04
C ASN A 43 6.71 16.61 -8.09
N ASN A 44 7.61 17.60 -8.04
CA ASN A 44 7.23 19.02 -8.06
C ASN A 44 6.45 19.45 -9.30
N GLN A 45 6.81 18.92 -10.47
CA GLN A 45 6.11 19.25 -11.71
C GLN A 45 4.63 18.84 -11.62
N GLN A 46 4.37 17.61 -11.18
CA GLN A 46 3.01 17.09 -11.02
C GLN A 46 2.26 17.83 -9.90
N ILE A 47 2.90 18.02 -8.75
CA ILE A 47 2.32 18.72 -7.59
C ILE A 47 1.96 20.15 -7.97
N GLY A 48 2.87 20.91 -8.56
CA GLY A 48 2.62 22.28 -9.02
C GLY A 48 1.47 22.37 -10.01
N LYS A 49 1.42 21.45 -10.99
CA LYS A 49 0.30 21.32 -11.94
C LYS A 49 -1.03 21.07 -11.21
N GLY A 50 -1.04 20.11 -10.28
CA GLY A 50 -2.23 19.77 -9.49
C GLY A 50 -2.73 20.92 -8.64
N LEU A 51 -1.82 21.64 -7.96
CA LEU A 51 -2.14 22.79 -7.12
C LEU A 51 -2.77 23.93 -7.93
N ARG A 52 -2.24 24.23 -9.11
CA ARG A 52 -2.85 25.18 -10.05
C ARG A 52 -4.23 24.73 -10.50
N ALA A 53 -4.37 23.44 -10.87
CA ALA A 53 -5.64 22.89 -11.35
C ALA A 53 -6.78 22.89 -10.32
N ILE A 54 -6.49 23.13 -9.05
CA ILE A 54 -7.49 23.26 -7.98
C ILE A 54 -7.51 24.66 -7.35
N ASN A 55 -6.84 25.63 -7.96
CA ASN A 55 -6.67 27.00 -7.44
C ASN A 55 -6.22 27.04 -5.98
N ARG A 56 -5.34 26.10 -5.57
CA ARG A 56 -4.78 26.09 -4.21
C ARG A 56 -3.66 27.11 -4.15
N ARG A 57 -3.81 28.09 -3.25
CA ARG A 57 -2.79 29.09 -2.95
C ARG A 57 -1.95 28.66 -1.74
N PRO A 58 -0.65 29.01 -1.69
CA PRO A 58 0.15 28.86 -0.49
C PRO A 58 -0.37 29.78 0.63
N LYS A 59 -0.06 29.43 1.89
CA LYS A 59 -0.37 30.30 3.04
C LYS A 59 0.50 31.56 3.04
N ASP A 60 1.78 31.40 2.72
CA ASP A 60 2.70 32.50 2.48
C ASP A 60 2.41 33.12 1.12
N GLN A 61 2.00 34.39 1.12
CA GLN A 61 1.62 35.13 -0.08
C GLN A 61 2.82 35.50 -0.98
N SER A 62 4.05 35.43 -0.45
CA SER A 62 5.27 35.64 -1.24
C SER A 62 5.59 34.46 -2.16
N VAL A 63 5.01 33.28 -1.89
CA VAL A 63 5.26 32.08 -2.68
C VAL A 63 4.33 32.05 -3.89
N THR A 64 4.91 31.97 -5.09
CA THR A 64 4.15 31.84 -6.34
C THR A 64 3.32 30.55 -6.35
N PRO A 65 2.00 30.59 -6.64
CA PRO A 65 1.15 29.41 -6.69
C PRO A 65 1.63 28.33 -7.68
N GLY A 66 2.04 27.19 -7.12
CA GLY A 66 2.43 26.00 -7.88
C GLY A 66 3.88 26.03 -8.36
N SER A 67 4.68 26.96 -7.86
CA SER A 67 6.15 26.91 -7.94
C SER A 67 6.70 25.68 -7.21
N ASP A 68 7.99 25.39 -7.42
CA ASP A 68 8.68 24.33 -6.68
C ASP A 68 8.64 24.55 -5.17
N THR A 69 8.76 25.81 -4.72
CA THR A 69 8.62 26.17 -3.29
C THR A 69 7.22 25.81 -2.78
N HIS A 70 6.15 26.12 -3.53
CA HIS A 70 4.79 25.72 -3.15
C HIS A 70 4.63 24.19 -3.17
N ALA A 71 5.18 23.52 -4.18
CA ALA A 71 5.06 22.08 -4.35
C ALA A 71 5.81 21.28 -3.27
N ASN A 72 6.98 21.74 -2.84
CA ASN A 72 7.77 21.14 -1.76
C ASN A 72 6.95 21.01 -0.46
N LEU A 73 6.03 21.94 -0.20
CA LEU A 73 5.13 21.89 0.97
C LEU A 73 4.15 20.71 0.96
N TYR A 74 4.04 19.96 -0.15
CA TYR A 74 3.17 18.77 -0.30
C TYR A 74 3.96 17.46 -0.39
N HIS A 75 5.29 17.51 -0.24
CA HIS A 75 6.10 16.30 -0.20
C HIS A 75 5.79 15.47 1.04
N PHE A 76 6.04 14.17 0.92
CA PHE A 76 5.94 13.26 2.06
C PHE A 76 6.93 13.66 3.16
N ASN A 77 6.48 13.65 4.42
CA ASN A 77 7.30 13.98 5.60
C ASN A 77 7.82 15.44 5.65
N ILE A 78 7.20 16.38 4.94
CA ILE A 78 7.35 17.80 5.21
C ILE A 78 6.33 18.21 6.28
N GLY A 79 6.80 18.72 7.42
CA GLY A 79 5.97 19.04 8.57
C GLY A 79 5.13 17.85 9.05
N ASN A 80 3.81 17.99 8.98
CA ASN A 80 2.84 16.96 9.36
C ASN A 80 2.17 16.25 8.17
N ASN A 81 2.69 16.43 6.97
CA ASN A 81 2.16 15.80 5.77
C ASN A 81 2.10 14.28 5.93
N PHE A 82 0.93 13.72 5.68
CA PHE A 82 0.59 12.30 5.74
C PHE A 82 0.68 11.64 7.13
N LYS A 83 1.04 12.38 8.19
CA LYS A 83 0.92 11.86 9.57
C LYS A 83 -0.55 11.73 9.99
N HIS A 84 -1.37 12.73 9.64
CA HIS A 84 -2.80 12.77 9.93
C HIS A 84 -3.62 12.84 8.65
N TRP A 85 -4.82 12.25 8.65
CA TRP A 85 -5.64 12.05 7.46
C TRP A 85 -6.07 13.32 6.70
N ARG A 86 -5.88 14.51 7.27
CA ARG A 86 -6.26 15.81 6.66
C ARG A 86 -5.10 16.66 6.13
N VAL A 87 -3.84 16.24 6.34
CA VAL A 87 -2.66 17.07 6.02
C VAL A 87 -1.74 16.29 5.07
N PRO A 88 -1.31 16.83 3.92
CA PRO A 88 -1.53 18.21 3.44
C PRO A 88 -2.92 18.49 2.86
N TYR A 89 -3.70 17.43 2.67
CA TYR A 89 -5.10 17.44 2.21
C TYR A 89 -5.81 16.19 2.74
N ASP A 90 -7.11 16.04 2.51
CA ASP A 90 -7.84 14.83 2.93
C ASP A 90 -7.43 13.59 2.14
N HIS A 91 -6.97 12.56 2.84
CA HIS A 91 -6.44 11.33 2.27
C HIS A 91 -6.56 10.17 3.26
N GLN A 92 -6.44 8.96 2.74
CA GLN A 92 -6.58 7.74 3.51
C GLN A 92 -5.39 6.81 3.26
N ALA A 93 -4.99 6.10 4.31
CA ALA A 93 -4.09 4.96 4.15
C ALA A 93 -4.92 3.79 3.63
N HIS A 94 -4.44 3.14 2.57
CA HIS A 94 -5.10 2.04 1.88
C HIS A 94 -4.20 0.81 1.91
N HIS A 95 -4.79 -0.33 2.27
CA HIS A 95 -4.13 -1.63 2.20
C HIS A 95 -4.13 -2.13 0.76
N LEU A 96 -2.95 -2.37 0.19
CA LEU A 96 -2.78 -2.89 -1.16
C LEU A 96 -3.27 -4.34 -1.28
N LEU A 97 -2.81 -5.21 -0.39
CA LEU A 97 -3.46 -6.47 -0.09
C LEU A 97 -4.65 -6.19 0.83
N PRO A 98 -5.90 -6.36 0.35
CA PRO A 98 -7.08 -6.00 1.11
C PRO A 98 -7.26 -6.93 2.30
N LYS A 99 -7.97 -6.47 3.35
CA LYS A 99 -8.33 -7.33 4.49
C LYS A 99 -9.12 -8.57 4.06
N GLU A 100 -9.89 -8.45 2.99
CA GLU A 100 -10.67 -9.56 2.43
C GLU A 100 -9.78 -10.69 1.90
N PHE A 101 -8.47 -10.48 1.73
CA PHE A 101 -7.52 -11.50 1.28
C PHE A 101 -7.68 -12.84 2.02
N ASN A 102 -7.96 -12.82 3.33
CA ASN A 102 -8.20 -14.05 4.10
C ASN A 102 -9.46 -14.83 3.68
N LYS A 103 -10.51 -14.14 3.24
CA LYS A 103 -11.79 -14.75 2.86
C LYS A 103 -11.63 -15.57 1.60
N PHE A 104 -10.66 -15.19 0.77
CA PHE A 104 -10.41 -15.81 -0.52
C PHE A 104 -9.57 -17.06 -0.47
N LEU A 105 -8.87 -17.31 0.63
CA LEU A 105 -8.28 -18.62 0.90
C LEU A 105 -9.45 -19.60 1.11
N LYS A 106 -9.87 -20.30 0.04
CA LYS A 106 -11.12 -21.08 0.04
C LYS A 106 -11.07 -22.32 0.93
N ALA A 107 -9.88 -22.90 1.11
CA ALA A 107 -9.70 -24.09 1.92
C ALA A 107 -9.28 -23.73 3.34
N ASP A 108 -9.89 -24.35 4.34
CA ASP A 108 -9.53 -24.13 5.75
C ASP A 108 -8.06 -24.46 6.05
N ALA A 109 -7.49 -25.46 5.37
CA ALA A 109 -6.07 -25.76 5.47
C ALA A 109 -5.19 -24.61 4.96
N THR A 110 -5.54 -23.99 3.83
CA THR A 110 -4.83 -22.81 3.30
C THR A 110 -4.97 -21.60 4.23
N ARG A 111 -6.14 -21.40 4.84
CA ARG A 111 -6.34 -20.36 5.87
C ARG A 111 -5.46 -20.59 7.08
N LYS A 112 -5.38 -21.82 7.59
CA LYS A 112 -4.55 -22.19 8.75
C LYS A 112 -3.06 -21.99 8.46
N ILE A 113 -2.59 -22.34 7.26
CA ILE A 113 -1.19 -22.10 6.87
C ILE A 113 -0.93 -20.61 6.70
N CYS A 114 -1.77 -19.87 5.96
CA CYS A 114 -1.60 -18.42 5.89
C CYS A 114 -1.61 -17.76 7.26
N ALA A 115 -2.47 -18.20 8.18
CA ALA A 115 -2.51 -17.70 9.55
C ALA A 115 -1.20 -17.93 10.32
N LYS A 116 -0.36 -18.89 9.91
CA LYS A 116 0.96 -19.13 10.51
C LYS A 116 2.10 -18.37 9.80
N LEU A 117 1.84 -17.73 8.66
CA LEU A 117 2.87 -16.95 7.97
C LEU A 117 3.25 -15.77 8.84
N ASN A 118 4.55 -15.49 8.95
CA ASN A 118 5.07 -14.31 9.63
C ASN A 118 4.87 -13.05 8.74
N TYR A 119 3.63 -12.80 8.34
CA TYR A 119 3.20 -11.71 7.49
C TYR A 119 1.97 -11.04 8.10
N ASN A 120 1.99 -9.71 8.19
CA ASN A 120 0.89 -8.90 8.73
C ASN A 120 0.45 -7.89 7.65
N ILE A 121 -0.84 -7.85 7.29
CA ILE A 121 -1.31 -6.92 6.23
C ILE A 121 -1.12 -5.45 6.63
N ASN A 122 -0.96 -5.16 7.93
CA ASN A 122 -0.73 -3.81 8.45
C ASN A 122 0.74 -3.39 8.34
N ARG A 123 1.62 -4.22 7.76
CA ARG A 123 3.03 -3.87 7.50
C ARG A 123 3.11 -2.70 6.52
N GLY A 124 4.11 -1.85 6.71
CA GLY A 124 4.21 -0.59 5.97
C GLY A 124 4.37 -0.76 4.47
N GLU A 125 5.00 -1.85 4.01
CA GLU A 125 5.10 -2.18 2.59
C GLU A 125 3.73 -2.44 1.94
N ASN A 126 2.70 -2.80 2.70
CA ASN A 126 1.36 -3.05 2.19
C ASN A 126 0.47 -1.79 2.19
N ILE A 127 0.98 -0.64 2.62
CA ILE A 127 0.17 0.58 2.79
C ILE A 127 0.56 1.65 1.79
N VAL A 128 -0.43 2.26 1.14
CA VAL A 128 -0.31 3.45 0.27
C VAL A 128 -1.23 4.57 0.73
N TYR A 129 -0.83 5.82 0.51
CA TYR A 129 -1.59 7.01 0.91
C TYR A 129 -2.30 7.58 -0.31
N LEU A 130 -3.62 7.50 -0.31
CA LEU A 130 -4.46 7.87 -1.44
C LEU A 130 -5.35 9.08 -1.10
N PRO A 131 -5.47 10.06 -1.99
CA PRO A 131 -6.42 11.16 -1.86
C PRO A 131 -7.86 10.67 -1.65
N TYR A 132 -8.62 11.34 -0.78
CA TYR A 132 -10.01 10.97 -0.51
C TYR A 132 -10.98 11.43 -1.62
N ASN A 133 -10.62 12.47 -2.37
CA ASN A 133 -11.47 13.03 -3.43
C ASN A 133 -10.69 13.43 -4.68
N ASN A 134 -11.43 13.64 -5.77
CA ASN A 134 -10.87 13.95 -7.09
C ASN A 134 -10.11 15.29 -7.13
N LYS A 135 -10.49 16.25 -6.28
CA LYS A 135 -9.77 17.53 -6.18
C LYS A 135 -8.31 17.26 -5.79
N TYR A 136 -8.07 16.49 -4.73
CA TYR A 136 -6.72 16.25 -4.24
C TYR A 136 -5.94 15.19 -5.04
N ALA A 137 -6.65 14.31 -5.75
CA ALA A 137 -6.04 13.36 -6.70
C ALA A 137 -5.10 14.03 -7.71
N LYS A 138 -5.43 15.25 -8.13
CA LYS A 138 -4.64 16.06 -9.07
C LYS A 138 -3.24 16.40 -8.54
N ILE A 139 -3.04 16.48 -7.23
CA ILE A 139 -1.76 16.94 -6.63
C ILE A 139 -0.66 15.90 -6.85
N HIS A 140 -0.90 14.64 -6.48
CA HIS A 140 0.09 13.58 -6.61
C HIS A 140 -0.16 12.66 -7.81
N ASP A 141 -1.21 12.90 -8.59
CA ASP A 141 -1.68 12.01 -9.67
C ASP A 141 -1.86 10.57 -9.18
N LEU A 142 -2.62 10.41 -8.11
CA LEU A 142 -2.87 9.13 -7.45
C LEU A 142 -4.36 8.76 -7.52
N PRO A 143 -4.70 7.46 -7.42
CA PRO A 143 -6.08 7.04 -7.33
C PRO A 143 -6.79 7.62 -6.12
N ILE A 144 -8.10 7.76 -6.25
CA ILE A 144 -9.00 8.21 -5.19
C ILE A 144 -9.41 6.99 -4.37
N HIS A 145 -9.20 7.06 -3.06
CA HIS A 145 -9.74 6.07 -2.12
C HIS A 145 -11.07 6.57 -1.57
N CYS A 146 -12.15 6.25 -2.30
CA CYS A 146 -13.51 6.59 -1.90
C CYS A 146 -14.43 5.37 -2.01
N GLY A 147 -15.14 5.04 -0.93
CA GLY A 147 -16.16 4.00 -0.91
C GLY A 147 -15.60 2.58 -1.06
N SER A 148 -16.51 1.66 -1.36
CA SER A 148 -16.19 0.25 -1.59
C SER A 148 -15.42 0.06 -2.90
N HIS A 149 -14.52 -0.93 -2.92
CA HIS A 149 -13.67 -1.24 -4.08
C HIS A 149 -13.64 -2.75 -4.42
N PRO A 150 -14.79 -3.37 -4.77
CA PRO A 150 -14.88 -4.80 -5.05
C PRO A 150 -14.12 -5.25 -6.31
N LYS A 151 -14.05 -4.42 -7.35
CA LYS A 151 -13.30 -4.75 -8.57
C LYS A 151 -11.80 -4.76 -8.30
N TYR A 152 -11.30 -3.80 -7.51
CA TYR A 152 -9.91 -3.80 -7.04
C TYR A 152 -9.61 -5.07 -6.26
N ASN A 153 -10.46 -5.41 -5.29
CA ASN A 153 -10.32 -6.64 -4.51
C ASN A 153 -10.22 -7.85 -5.45
N ASN A 154 -11.11 -7.99 -6.43
CA ASN A 154 -11.07 -9.09 -7.40
C ASN A 154 -9.78 -9.13 -8.23
N GLU A 155 -9.25 -7.98 -8.62
CA GLU A 155 -7.99 -7.90 -9.35
C GLU A 155 -6.80 -8.34 -8.49
N VAL A 156 -6.74 -7.92 -7.22
CA VAL A 156 -5.71 -8.36 -6.27
C VAL A 156 -5.71 -9.88 -6.15
N LEU A 157 -6.88 -10.51 -6.14
CA LEU A 157 -7.00 -11.97 -6.07
C LEU A 157 -6.54 -12.66 -7.32
N ARG A 158 -6.90 -12.11 -8.48
CA ARG A 158 -6.41 -12.63 -9.74
C ARG A 158 -4.88 -12.59 -9.77
N MET A 159 -4.27 -11.57 -9.19
CA MET A 159 -2.82 -11.48 -9.04
C MET A 159 -2.26 -12.45 -8.00
N ALA A 160 -3.03 -12.80 -6.98
CA ALA A 160 -2.64 -13.73 -5.93
C ALA A 160 -2.94 -15.21 -6.22
N ALA A 161 -3.51 -15.52 -7.38
CA ALA A 161 -3.91 -16.88 -7.74
C ALA A 161 -2.71 -17.85 -7.73
N ASP A 162 -1.53 -17.40 -8.18
CA ASP A 162 -0.31 -18.21 -8.17
C ASP A 162 0.15 -18.52 -6.74
N PHE A 163 0.06 -17.53 -5.85
CA PHE A 163 0.34 -17.72 -4.42
C PHE A 163 -0.66 -18.72 -3.79
N GLU A 164 -1.95 -18.61 -4.10
CA GLU A 164 -2.97 -19.56 -3.63
C GLU A 164 -2.67 -21.00 -4.12
N ASN A 165 -2.24 -21.15 -5.37
CA ASN A 165 -1.89 -22.46 -5.93
C ASN A 165 -0.66 -23.07 -5.26
N LYS A 166 0.40 -22.28 -5.02
CA LYS A 166 1.58 -22.73 -4.27
C LYS A 166 1.23 -23.12 -2.85
N LEU A 167 0.39 -22.33 -2.19
CA LEU A 167 -0.08 -22.64 -0.85
C LEU A 167 -0.87 -23.96 -0.82
N LYS A 168 -1.72 -24.24 -1.82
CA LYS A 168 -2.42 -25.52 -1.96
C LYS A 168 -1.46 -26.69 -2.16
N GLN A 169 -0.44 -26.53 -3.02
CA GLN A 169 0.59 -27.55 -3.22
C GLN A 169 1.33 -27.84 -1.91
N TYR A 170 1.72 -26.79 -1.18
CA TYR A 170 2.38 -26.93 0.11
C TYR A 170 1.52 -27.69 1.13
N VAL A 171 0.23 -27.37 1.23
CA VAL A 171 -0.73 -28.12 2.07
C VAL A 171 -0.77 -29.61 1.70
N GLN A 172 -0.70 -29.95 0.41
CA GLN A 172 -0.80 -31.33 -0.08
C GLN A 172 0.48 -32.13 0.19
N THR A 173 1.65 -31.50 0.04
CA THR A 173 2.94 -32.17 0.21
C THR A 173 3.39 -32.23 1.66
N GLU A 174 2.98 -31.27 2.49
CA GLU A 174 3.33 -31.18 3.89
C GLU A 174 2.08 -30.93 4.74
N PRO A 175 1.24 -31.96 4.99
CA PRO A 175 0.00 -31.80 5.74
C PRO A 175 0.29 -31.29 7.15
N CYS A 176 0.05 -29.99 7.36
CA CYS A 176 0.03 -29.24 8.61
C CYS A 176 0.81 -29.87 9.79
N GLN A 177 2.12 -30.02 9.66
CA GLN A 177 2.95 -30.26 10.84
C GLN A 177 2.93 -29.01 11.72
N GLU A 178 2.37 -29.10 12.91
CA GLU A 178 2.10 -27.93 13.77
C GLU A 178 3.36 -27.11 14.13
N THR A 179 4.52 -27.76 14.09
CA THR A 179 5.81 -27.27 14.58
C THR A 179 6.77 -26.80 13.50
N LYS A 180 6.42 -26.94 12.21
CA LYS A 180 7.32 -26.59 11.11
C LYS A 180 7.20 -25.09 10.78
N ASP A 181 8.34 -24.41 10.76
CA ASP A 181 8.42 -23.04 10.24
C ASP A 181 7.95 -23.03 8.78
N LEU A 182 7.06 -22.09 8.45
CA LEU A 182 6.62 -21.94 7.08
C LEU A 182 7.75 -21.44 6.20
N PRO A 183 7.79 -21.88 4.93
CA PRO A 183 8.90 -21.53 4.08
C PRO A 183 8.87 -20.03 3.78
N LYS A 184 10.08 -19.44 3.83
CA LYS A 184 10.32 -18.00 3.73
C LYS A 184 9.87 -17.43 2.37
N ASP A 185 9.92 -18.26 1.34
CA ASP A 185 9.47 -17.96 -0.01
C ASP A 185 8.00 -17.47 -0.06
N LEU A 186 7.10 -18.04 0.74
CA LEU A 186 5.70 -17.62 0.80
C LEU A 186 5.55 -16.20 1.35
N VAL A 187 6.36 -15.82 2.35
CA VAL A 187 6.36 -14.46 2.90
C VAL A 187 6.96 -13.48 1.89
N ASP A 188 8.06 -13.86 1.25
CA ASP A 188 8.71 -13.06 0.21
C ASP A 188 7.77 -12.82 -0.98
N GLU A 189 6.94 -13.80 -1.35
CA GLU A 189 5.90 -13.66 -2.38
C GLU A 189 4.79 -12.68 -2.00
N MET A 190 4.32 -12.67 -0.75
CA MET A 190 3.34 -11.68 -0.28
C MET A 190 3.92 -10.26 -0.29
N ILE A 191 5.19 -10.11 0.05
CA ILE A 191 5.91 -8.83 -0.02
C ILE A 191 6.05 -8.40 -1.48
N ALA A 192 6.45 -9.30 -2.38
CA ALA A 192 6.57 -9.02 -3.81
C ALA A 192 5.22 -8.61 -4.43
N LEU A 193 4.14 -9.29 -4.05
CA LEU A 193 2.78 -8.94 -4.47
C LEU A 193 2.38 -7.55 -3.96
N SER A 194 2.71 -7.21 -2.72
CA SER A 194 2.48 -5.85 -2.17
C SER A 194 3.25 -4.79 -2.97
N ASP A 195 4.48 -5.07 -3.39
CA ASP A 195 5.30 -4.17 -4.20
C ASP A 195 4.79 -4.01 -5.64
N ASP A 196 4.29 -5.07 -6.25
CA ASP A 196 3.63 -5.04 -7.57
C ASP A 196 2.34 -4.22 -7.52
N LEU A 197 1.52 -4.42 -6.48
CA LEU A 197 0.31 -3.65 -6.26
C LEU A 197 0.62 -2.17 -6.01
N TRP A 198 1.67 -1.86 -5.24
CA TRP A 198 2.13 -0.49 -5.06
C TRP A 198 2.40 0.18 -6.41
N LYS A 199 3.11 -0.50 -7.31
CA LYS A 199 3.40 0.01 -8.65
C LYS A 199 2.12 0.25 -9.44
N ILE A 200 1.25 -0.76 -9.53
CA ILE A 200 0.00 -0.69 -10.29
C ILE A 200 -0.89 0.45 -9.79
N VAL A 201 -1.07 0.58 -8.47
CA VAL A 201 -1.89 1.61 -7.86
C VAL A 201 -1.29 3.00 -8.08
N THR A 202 0.01 3.17 -7.82
CA THR A 202 0.63 4.50 -7.94
C THR A 202 0.88 4.96 -9.38
N GLU A 203 0.79 4.07 -10.37
CA GLU A 203 0.89 4.38 -11.81
C GLU A 203 -0.48 4.50 -12.51
N ALA A 204 -1.58 4.25 -11.80
CA ALA A 204 -2.93 4.32 -12.36
C ALA A 204 -3.46 5.74 -12.60
N GLY A 205 -2.84 6.75 -11.96
CA GLY A 205 -3.26 8.15 -12.08
C GLY A 205 -4.57 8.44 -11.37
N GLN A 206 -5.24 9.51 -11.80
CA GLN A 206 -6.50 10.01 -11.21
C GLN A 206 -7.72 9.17 -11.59
N VAL A 207 -7.80 7.94 -11.05
CA VAL A 207 -8.95 7.03 -11.16
C VAL A 207 -9.49 6.68 -9.79
N LYS A 208 -10.67 6.07 -9.68
CA LYS A 208 -11.07 5.45 -8.41
C LYS A 208 -10.19 4.23 -8.16
N ILE A 209 -9.86 3.95 -6.90
CA ILE A 209 -9.12 2.73 -6.53
C ILE A 209 -9.83 1.48 -7.05
N ASP A 210 -11.16 1.46 -7.05
CA ASP A 210 -11.96 0.36 -7.61
C ASP A 210 -11.72 0.11 -9.10
N ASP A 211 -11.35 1.15 -9.86
CA ASP A 211 -11.11 1.03 -11.30
C ASP A 211 -9.63 0.75 -11.64
N VAL A 212 -8.77 0.60 -10.63
CA VAL A 212 -7.36 0.23 -10.81
C VAL A 212 -7.26 -1.22 -11.24
N LYS A 213 -6.51 -1.47 -12.32
CA LYS A 213 -6.23 -2.80 -12.85
C LYS A 213 -4.82 -2.91 -13.42
N LYS A 214 -4.25 -4.11 -13.43
CA LYS A 214 -2.97 -4.36 -14.09
C LYS A 214 -3.13 -4.08 -15.59
N LYS A 215 -2.36 -3.14 -16.13
CA LYS A 215 -2.30 -2.91 -17.58
C LYS A 215 -1.85 -4.21 -18.25
N ARG A 216 -2.71 -4.80 -19.08
CA ARG A 216 -2.33 -5.94 -19.92
C ARG A 216 -1.29 -5.43 -20.92
N LYS A 217 -0.12 -6.07 -21.01
CA LYS A 217 0.80 -5.82 -22.13
C LYS A 217 0.01 -6.09 -23.41
N LYS A 218 -0.04 -5.12 -24.34
CA LYS A 218 -0.48 -5.41 -25.70
C LYS A 218 0.46 -6.50 -26.22
N ARG A 219 -0.12 -7.63 -26.61
CA ARG A 219 0.61 -8.70 -27.30
C ARG A 219 0.99 -8.21 -28.69
#